data_AF-A0A761KXA3-F1
#
_entry.id   AF-A0A761KXA3-F1
#
_cell.length_a   1.000
_cell.length_b   1.000
_cell.length_c   1.000
_cell.angle_alpha   90.00
_cell.angle_beta   90.00
_cell.angle_gamma   90.00
#
_symmetry.space_group_name_H-M   'P 1'
#
loop_
_entity.id
_entity.type
_entity.pdbx_description
1 polymer ?
#
loop_
_entity_poly.entity_id
_entity_poly.type
_entity_poly.pdbx_seq_one_letter_code
_entity_poly.pdbx_strand_id
1 'polypeptide(L)'
;MLAILDDLDLRSWETRHNLETLAERAGLVTRSDAGHKSISRASRGCDRLVWLNAIITEKAPFNPYDARCACKHIEVTEDFFAILGIPLKLVYRERARLLKADPDEVIYSGDARLIAIRVQNWTRKAAAGLARMKAKRDAARQRKKEYYAHSPTPIPA
;
A
#
# COMPACT_ATOMS: atom_id res chain seq x y z
N MET A 1 -8.10 13.72 -11.91
CA MET A 1 -8.11 12.23 -11.98
C MET A 1 -7.62 11.72 -10.63
N LEU A 2 -8.41 10.90 -9.93
CA LEU A 2 -8.10 10.45 -8.57
C LEU A 2 -6.82 9.60 -8.57
N ALA A 3 -5.76 10.06 -7.89
CA ALA A 3 -4.45 9.38 -7.81
C ALA A 3 -4.50 7.90 -7.38
N ILE A 4 -5.60 7.49 -6.72
CA ILE A 4 -5.82 6.11 -6.29
C ILE A 4 -6.13 5.16 -7.46
N LEU A 5 -6.70 5.64 -8.58
CA LEU A 5 -6.96 4.82 -9.77
C LEU A 5 -5.65 4.50 -10.51
N ASP A 6 -4.70 5.43 -10.53
CA ASP A 6 -3.38 5.22 -11.13
C ASP A 6 -2.58 4.14 -10.39
N ASP A 7 -2.80 4.08 -9.08
CA ASP A 7 -2.18 3.10 -8.19
C ASP A 7 -3.02 1.81 -8.06
N LEU A 8 -4.12 1.65 -8.81
CA LEU A 8 -4.97 0.46 -8.81
C LEU A 8 -4.69 -0.43 -10.03
N ASP A 9 -4.55 -1.74 -9.84
CA ASP A 9 -4.62 -2.70 -10.95
C ASP A 9 -6.09 -2.99 -11.25
N LEU A 10 -6.63 -2.39 -12.30
CA LEU A 10 -8.03 -2.56 -12.70
C LEU A 10 -8.40 -4.00 -13.11
N ARG A 11 -7.41 -4.88 -13.34
CA ARG A 11 -7.67 -6.31 -13.59
C ARG A 11 -8.05 -7.03 -12.31
N SER A 12 -7.21 -6.93 -11.28
CA SER A 12 -7.42 -7.64 -10.00
C SER A 12 -8.10 -6.80 -8.92
N TRP A 13 -8.31 -5.51 -9.17
CA TRP A 13 -8.77 -4.49 -8.21
C TRP A 13 -7.89 -4.39 -6.96
N GLU A 14 -6.61 -4.69 -7.11
CA GLU A 14 -5.63 -4.54 -6.04
C GLU A 14 -4.78 -3.29 -6.23
N THR A 15 -4.47 -2.62 -5.13
CA THR A 15 -3.44 -1.58 -5.13
C THR A 15 -2.12 -2.11 -5.70
N ARG A 16 -1.36 -1.30 -6.42
CA ARG A 16 -0.05 -1.68 -6.98
C ARG A 16 1.08 -1.53 -5.97
N HIS A 17 0.87 -0.63 -4.99
CA HIS A 17 1.83 -0.27 -3.97
C HIS A 17 1.32 -0.64 -2.57
N ASN A 18 2.21 -0.66 -1.59
CA ASN A 18 1.82 -0.82 -0.19
C ASN A 18 1.30 0.51 0.37
N LEU A 19 0.62 0.44 1.51
CA LEU A 19 0.04 1.62 2.16
C LEU A 19 1.06 2.71 2.50
N GLU A 20 2.32 2.36 2.83
CA GLU A 20 3.37 3.36 3.08
C GLU A 20 3.65 4.21 1.83
N THR A 21 3.80 3.58 0.65
CA THR A 21 4.02 4.31 -0.61
C THR A 21 2.77 5.05 -1.07
N LEU A 22 1.57 4.48 -0.88
CA LEU A 22 0.31 5.15 -1.20
C LEU A 22 0.13 6.40 -0.32
N ALA A 23 0.41 6.30 0.98
CA ALA A 23 0.34 7.41 1.91
C ALA A 23 1.37 8.50 1.59
N GLU A 24 2.60 8.11 1.21
CA GLU A 24 3.62 9.06 0.74
C GLU A 24 3.16 9.83 -0.50
N ARG A 25 2.65 9.13 -1.51
CA ARG A 25 2.16 9.75 -2.77
C ARG A 25 0.94 10.64 -2.55
N ALA A 26 0.06 10.25 -1.64
CA ALA A 26 -1.13 11.03 -1.27
C ALA A 26 -0.84 12.18 -0.29
N GLY A 27 0.42 12.37 0.14
CA GLY A 27 0.77 13.41 1.12
C GLY A 27 0.20 13.16 2.53
N LEU A 28 -0.19 11.92 2.84
CA LEU A 28 -0.82 11.51 4.11
C LEU A 28 0.19 11.12 5.19
N VAL A 29 1.48 11.41 4.98
CA VAL A 29 2.54 11.15 5.96
C VAL A 29 2.67 12.35 6.90
N THR A 30 2.46 12.10 8.19
CA THR A 30 2.77 13.05 9.25
C THR A 30 4.20 12.85 9.73
N ARG A 31 4.91 13.92 10.11
CA ARG A 31 6.20 13.80 10.81
C ARG A 31 5.98 14.25 12.25
N SER A 32 6.54 13.53 13.21
CA SER A 32 6.62 14.05 14.58
C SER A 32 7.67 15.16 14.66
N ASP A 33 7.60 16.00 15.69
CA ASP A 33 8.56 17.09 15.93
C ASP A 33 10.00 16.59 16.11
N ALA A 34 10.18 15.35 16.55
CA ALA A 34 11.47 14.65 16.62
C ALA A 34 11.97 14.12 15.25
N GLY A 35 11.29 14.45 14.14
CA GLY A 35 11.68 14.05 12.78
C GLY A 35 11.29 12.64 12.36
N HIS A 36 10.54 11.88 13.18
CA HIS A 36 10.09 10.54 12.81
C HIS A 36 8.86 10.59 11.90
N LYS A 37 8.93 9.97 10.71
CA LYS A 37 7.78 9.77 9.81
C LYS A 37 6.76 8.82 10.46
N SER A 38 5.55 9.31 10.70
CA SER A 38 4.36 8.59 11.18
C SER A 38 3.27 8.55 10.10
N ILE A 39 2.65 7.38 9.91
CA ILE A 39 1.61 7.13 8.90
C ILE A 39 0.20 7.18 9.56
N SER A 40 0.08 7.79 10.74
CA SER A 40 -1.13 7.71 11.59
C SER A 40 -2.42 8.12 10.87
N ARG A 41 -2.38 9.14 10.00
CA ARG A 41 -3.54 9.59 9.21
C ARG A 41 -4.02 8.55 8.20
N ALA A 42 -3.10 7.92 7.45
CA ALA A 42 -3.48 6.87 6.52
C ALA A 42 -3.96 5.60 7.24
N SER A 43 -3.55 5.37 8.50
CA SER A 43 -4.09 4.29 9.32
C SER A 43 -5.57 4.43 9.62
N ARG A 44 -5.97 5.60 10.10
CA ARG A 44 -7.39 5.91 10.34
C ARG A 44 -8.21 5.87 9.05
N GLY A 45 -7.59 6.27 7.93
CA GLY A 45 -8.18 6.14 6.60
C GLY A 45 -8.47 4.69 6.22
N CYS A 46 -7.50 3.78 6.44
CA CYS A 46 -7.69 2.36 6.14
C CYS A 46 -8.83 1.74 6.97
N ASP A 47 -8.85 1.98 8.28
CA ASP A 47 -9.92 1.46 9.16
C ASP A 47 -11.31 1.95 8.74
N ARG A 48 -11.43 3.22 8.34
CA ARG A 48 -12.69 3.77 7.84
C ARG A 48 -13.11 3.19 6.49
N LEU A 49 -12.17 2.95 5.58
CA LEU A 49 -12.47 2.32 4.29
C LEU A 49 -12.89 0.86 4.46
N VAL A 50 -12.29 0.13 5.41
CA VAL A 50 -12.75 -1.23 5.77
C VAL A 50 -14.17 -1.17 6.35
N TRP A 51 -14.44 -0.23 7.25
CA TRP A 51 -15.78 -0.08 7.84
C TRP A 51 -16.86 0.25 6.80
N LEU A 52 -16.52 1.05 5.78
CA LEU A 52 -17.39 1.36 4.63
C LEU A 52 -17.51 0.22 3.62
N ASN A 53 -16.91 -0.95 3.89
CA ASN A 53 -16.76 -2.04 2.94
C ASN A 53 -16.12 -1.61 1.61
N ALA A 54 -15.36 -0.52 1.58
CA ALA A 54 -14.73 0.01 0.37
C ALA A 54 -13.43 -0.74 0.05
N ILE A 55 -12.80 -1.38 1.03
CA ILE A 55 -11.60 -2.18 0.82
C ILE A 55 -11.63 -3.47 1.62
N ILE A 56 -10.94 -4.48 1.09
CA ILE A 56 -10.57 -5.70 1.79
C ILE A 56 -9.06 -5.67 1.98
N THR A 57 -8.59 -5.99 3.19
CA THR A 57 -7.16 -5.98 3.51
C THR A 57 -6.87 -6.94 4.66
N GLU A 58 -5.72 -7.62 4.58
CA GLU A 58 -5.18 -8.35 5.72
C GLU A 58 -4.60 -7.37 6.72
N LYS A 59 -5.13 -7.35 7.94
CA LYS A 59 -4.58 -6.51 9.01
C LYS A 59 -3.49 -7.30 9.73
N ALA A 60 -2.26 -6.78 9.74
CA ALA A 60 -1.23 -7.34 10.61
C ALA A 60 -1.65 -7.18 12.09
N PRO A 61 -1.20 -8.08 13.00
CA PRO A 61 -1.45 -7.94 14.43
C PRO A 61 -1.00 -6.55 14.92
N PHE A 62 -1.75 -5.97 15.85
CA PHE A 62 -1.39 -4.70 16.47
C PHE A 62 -0.01 -4.83 17.12
N ASN A 63 0.95 -4.00 16.69
CA ASN A 63 2.27 -3.90 17.29
C ASN A 63 2.33 -2.59 18.09
N PRO A 64 2.40 -2.62 19.43
CA PRO A 64 2.43 -1.41 20.26
C PRO A 64 3.67 -0.54 20.03
N TYR A 65 4.72 -1.09 19.40
CA TYR A 65 5.95 -0.36 19.05
C TYR A 65 5.92 0.20 17.61
N ASP A 66 4.88 -0.08 16.83
CA ASP A 66 4.70 0.42 15.47
C ASP A 66 3.37 1.17 15.34
N ALA A 67 3.42 2.50 15.49
CA ALA A 67 2.25 3.38 15.34
C ALA A 67 1.75 3.51 13.87
N ARG A 68 2.19 2.61 12.98
CA ARG A 68 1.84 2.61 11.56
C ARG A 68 0.66 1.69 11.31
N CYS A 69 -0.12 2.04 10.29
CA CYS A 69 -1.20 1.18 9.84
C CYS A 69 -0.70 -0.20 9.44
N ALA A 70 -1.39 -1.22 9.91
CA ALA A 70 -1.09 -2.63 9.69
C ALA A 70 -1.72 -3.23 8.42
N CYS A 71 -2.45 -2.43 7.62
CA CYS A 71 -3.10 -2.92 6.41
C CYS A 71 -2.08 -3.42 5.39
N LYS A 72 -2.18 -4.71 5.06
CA LYS A 72 -1.41 -5.42 4.04
C LYS A 72 -2.36 -5.85 2.94
N HIS A 73 -1.90 -5.78 1.69
CA HIS A 73 -2.67 -6.22 0.51
C HIS A 73 -4.07 -5.60 0.45
N ILE A 74 -4.15 -4.35 -0.02
CA ILE A 74 -5.43 -3.65 -0.17
C ILE A 74 -6.04 -4.02 -1.53
N GLU A 75 -7.19 -4.68 -1.49
CA GLU A 75 -8.14 -4.89 -2.60
C GLU A 75 -9.30 -3.90 -2.43
N VAL A 76 -9.81 -3.33 -3.53
CA VAL A 76 -11.01 -2.50 -3.51
C VAL A 76 -12.24 -3.33 -3.88
N THR A 77 -13.36 -3.00 -3.28
CA THR A 77 -14.65 -3.67 -3.52
C THR A 77 -15.46 -2.97 -4.60
N GLU A 78 -16.62 -3.50 -4.94
CA GLU A 78 -17.62 -2.78 -5.74
C GLU A 78 -18.07 -1.48 -5.07
N ASP A 79 -18.27 -1.50 -3.75
CA ASP A 79 -18.69 -0.33 -2.97
C ASP A 79 -17.69 0.83 -3.09
N PHE A 80 -16.41 0.53 -3.26
CA PHE A 80 -15.41 1.56 -3.57
C PHE A 80 -15.77 2.36 -4.82
N PHE A 81 -16.10 1.68 -5.91
CA PHE A 81 -16.45 2.33 -7.16
C PHE A 81 -17.79 3.05 -7.05
N ALA A 82 -18.75 2.46 -6.34
CA ALA A 82 -20.04 3.10 -6.06
C ALA A 82 -19.88 4.40 -5.26
N ILE A 83 -19.04 4.42 -4.21
CA ILE A 83 -18.71 5.61 -3.41
C ILE A 83 -18.07 6.70 -4.28
N LEU A 84 -17.27 6.32 -5.28
CA LEU A 84 -16.67 7.26 -6.24
C LEU A 84 -17.64 7.71 -7.34
N GLY A 85 -18.89 7.21 -7.35
CA GLY A 85 -19.88 7.50 -8.39
C GLY A 85 -19.57 6.85 -9.74
N ILE A 86 -18.71 5.82 -9.76
CA ILE A 86 -18.34 5.10 -10.98
C ILE A 86 -19.33 3.94 -11.19
N PRO A 87 -20.04 3.89 -12.33
CA PRO A 87 -20.96 2.79 -12.63
C PRO A 87 -20.24 1.44 -12.69
N LEU A 88 -20.70 0.46 -11.90
CA LEU A 88 -20.09 -0.88 -11.84
C LEU A 88 -20.00 -1.56 -13.21
N LYS A 89 -21.00 -1.36 -14.07
CA LYS A 89 -21.00 -1.89 -15.45
C LYS A 89 -19.75 -1.44 -16.23
N LEU A 90 -19.32 -0.19 -16.06
CA LEU A 90 -18.11 0.31 -16.72
C LEU A 90 -16.86 -0.32 -16.15
N VAL A 91 -16.80 -0.53 -14.83
CA VAL A 91 -15.67 -1.17 -14.16
C VAL A 91 -15.50 -2.61 -14.63
N TYR A 92 -16.60 -3.36 -14.70
CA TYR A 92 -16.60 -4.74 -15.19
C TYR A 92 -16.22 -4.84 -16.66
N ARG A 93 -16.76 -3.96 -17.51
CA ARG A 93 -16.40 -3.90 -18.93
C ARG A 93 -14.91 -3.59 -19.12
N GLU A 94 -14.35 -2.71 -18.32
CA GLU A 94 -12.93 -2.38 -18.37
C GLU A 94 -12.06 -3.55 -17.89
N ARG A 95 -12.48 -4.27 -16.84
CA ARG A 95 -11.83 -5.52 -16.42
C ARG A 95 -11.85 -6.56 -17.54
N ALA A 96 -12.99 -6.79 -18.17
CA ALA A 96 -13.13 -7.72 -19.28
C ALA A 96 -12.22 -7.33 -20.47
N ARG A 97 -12.20 -6.04 -20.84
CA ARG A 97 -11.31 -5.50 -21.87
C ARG A 97 -9.83 -5.78 -21.57
N LEU A 98 -9.39 -5.54 -20.33
CA LEU A 98 -8.01 -5.75 -19.90
C LEU A 98 -7.62 -7.24 -19.84
N LEU A 99 -8.60 -8.11 -19.59
CA LEU A 99 -8.42 -9.57 -19.58
C LEU A 99 -8.64 -10.22 -20.95
N LYS A 100 -8.94 -9.42 -21.99
CA LYS A 100 -9.28 -9.89 -23.34
C LYS A 100 -10.46 -10.88 -23.35
N ALA A 101 -11.42 -10.65 -22.47
CA ALA A 101 -12.66 -11.40 -22.35
C ALA A 101 -13.81 -10.69 -23.08
N ASP A 102 -14.98 -11.32 -23.12
CA ASP A 102 -16.19 -10.72 -23.68
C ASP A 102 -16.58 -9.44 -22.89
N PRO A 103 -16.82 -8.29 -23.54
CA PRO A 103 -17.20 -7.05 -22.86
C PRO A 103 -18.44 -7.12 -21.97
N ASP A 104 -19.35 -8.07 -22.22
CA ASP A 104 -20.59 -8.27 -21.45
C ASP A 104 -20.40 -9.31 -20.33
N GLU A 105 -19.23 -9.97 -20.25
CA GLU A 105 -18.92 -10.91 -19.18
C GLU A 105 -18.60 -10.20 -17.87
N VAL A 106 -19.27 -10.62 -16.78
CA VAL A 106 -19.01 -10.13 -15.43
C VAL A 106 -17.98 -11.02 -14.74
N ILE A 107 -16.74 -10.54 -14.66
CA ILE A 107 -15.62 -11.26 -14.04
C ILE A 107 -15.48 -10.82 -12.58
N TYR A 108 -16.05 -11.60 -11.65
CA TYR A 108 -16.01 -11.31 -10.21
C TYR A 108 -14.60 -11.45 -9.61
N SER A 109 -14.37 -10.83 -8.45
CA SER A 109 -13.08 -10.90 -7.75
C SER A 109 -12.61 -12.34 -7.42
N GLY A 110 -13.53 -13.29 -7.26
CA GLY A 110 -13.20 -14.70 -7.01
C GLY A 110 -12.81 -15.52 -8.24
N ASP A 111 -12.80 -14.94 -9.44
CA ASP A 111 -12.58 -15.67 -10.69
C ASP A 111 -11.16 -16.28 -10.78
N ALA A 112 -11.08 -17.54 -11.24
CA ALA A 112 -9.83 -18.28 -11.33
C ALA A 112 -8.79 -17.61 -12.24
N ARG A 113 -9.23 -16.88 -13.29
CA ARG A 113 -8.36 -16.13 -14.20
C ARG A 113 -7.55 -15.06 -13.46
N LEU A 114 -8.07 -14.55 -12.34
CA LEU A 114 -7.40 -13.51 -11.56
C LEU A 114 -6.30 -14.07 -10.66
N ILE A 115 -6.26 -15.37 -10.38
CA ILE A 115 -5.30 -16.00 -9.45
C ILE A 115 -3.86 -15.70 -9.88
N ALA A 116 -3.52 -15.93 -11.16
CA ALA A 116 -2.18 -15.68 -11.66
C ALA A 116 -1.77 -14.20 -11.54
N ILE A 117 -2.71 -13.28 -11.80
CA ILE A 117 -2.49 -11.83 -11.70
C ILE A 117 -2.28 -11.42 -10.24
N ARG A 118 -3.09 -11.94 -9.33
CA ARG A 118 -2.98 -11.70 -7.87
C ARG A 118 -1.62 -12.18 -7.35
N VAL A 119 -1.19 -13.39 -7.72
CA VAL A 119 0.13 -13.92 -7.36
C VAL A 119 1.27 -13.05 -7.90
N GLN A 120 1.19 -12.58 -9.14
CA GLN A 120 2.17 -11.64 -9.70
C GLN A 120 2.19 -10.30 -8.93
N ASN A 121 1.03 -9.79 -8.55
CA ASN A 121 0.94 -8.57 -7.76
C ASN A 121 1.52 -8.74 -6.35
N TRP A 122 1.26 -9.87 -5.70
CA TRP A 122 1.80 -10.19 -4.38
C TRP A 122 3.31 -10.35 -4.41
N THR A 123 3.86 -11.08 -5.38
CA THR A 123 5.30 -11.28 -5.53
C THR A 123 6.02 -9.95 -5.78
N ARG A 124 5.49 -9.09 -6.66
CA ARG A 124 6.00 -7.73 -6.87
C ARG A 124 6.01 -6.87 -5.60
N LYS A 125 4.89 -6.86 -4.85
CA LYS A 125 4.79 -6.12 -3.58
C LYS A 125 5.78 -6.63 -2.54
N ALA A 126 5.92 -7.95 -2.43
CA ALA A 126 6.87 -8.58 -1.51
C ALA A 126 8.32 -8.20 -1.86
N ALA A 127 8.70 -8.25 -3.14
CA ALA A 127 10.01 -7.84 -3.62
C ALA A 127 10.31 -6.36 -3.31
N ALA A 128 9.35 -5.46 -3.55
CA ALA A 128 9.48 -4.04 -3.20
C ALA A 128 9.59 -3.83 -1.68
N GLY A 129 8.84 -4.59 -0.88
CA GLY A 129 8.96 -4.63 0.58
C GLY A 129 10.37 -5.03 1.03
N LEU A 130 10.91 -6.10 0.46
CA LEU A 130 12.25 -6.59 0.78
C LEU A 130 13.34 -5.58 0.41
N ALA A 131 13.26 -4.97 -0.78
CA ALA A 131 14.20 -3.94 -1.23
C ALA A 131 14.23 -2.74 -0.27
N ARG A 132 13.07 -2.27 0.20
CA ARG A 132 12.99 -1.19 1.20
C ARG A 132 13.60 -1.59 2.54
N MET A 133 13.38 -2.81 3.00
CA MET A 133 14.00 -3.29 4.25
C MET A 133 15.52 -3.37 4.14
N LYS A 134 16.06 -3.84 3.00
CA LYS A 134 17.50 -3.82 2.71
C LYS A 134 18.05 -2.39 2.75
N ALA A 135 17.43 -1.47 2.02
CA ALA A 135 17.84 -0.06 2.00
C ALA A 135 17.83 0.59 3.39
N LYS A 136 16.79 0.34 4.21
CA LYS A 136 16.73 0.83 5.60
C LYS A 136 17.86 0.25 6.46
N ARG A 137 18.18 -1.04 6.32
CA ARG A 137 19.29 -1.68 7.04
C ARG A 137 20.64 -1.13 6.62
N ASP A 138 20.87 -0.90 5.33
CA ASP A 138 22.14 -0.38 4.83
C ASP A 138 22.35 1.08 5.25
N ALA A 139 21.31 1.91 5.21
CA ALA A 139 21.36 3.26 5.77
C ALA A 139 21.67 3.28 7.28
N ALA A 140 21.08 2.36 8.06
CA ALA A 140 21.38 2.23 9.48
C ALA A 140 22.83 1.77 9.73
N ARG A 141 23.35 0.83 8.93
CA ARG A 141 24.76 0.42 8.97
C ARG A 141 25.70 1.57 8.66
N GLN A 142 25.37 2.39 7.67
CA GLN A 142 26.17 3.56 7.30
C GLN A 142 26.21 4.59 8.43
N ARG A 143 25.06 4.94 9.01
CA ARG A 143 24.98 5.83 10.18
C ARG A 143 25.77 5.29 11.38
N LYS A 144 25.74 3.97 11.60
CA LYS A 144 26.55 3.35 12.66
C LYS A 144 28.04 3.53 12.38
N LYS A 145 28.49 3.31 11.14
CA LYS A 145 29.90 3.56 10.75
C LYS A 145 30.29 5.01 10.96
N GLU A 146 29.45 5.96 10.53
CA GLU A 146 29.67 7.40 10.73
C GLU A 146 29.80 7.76 12.21
N TYR A 147 28.92 7.23 13.06
CA TYR A 147 28.96 7.43 14.51
C TYR A 147 30.28 6.96 15.14
N TYR A 148 30.77 5.77 14.79
CA TYR A 148 32.04 5.26 15.32
C TYR A 148 33.29 5.82 14.61
N ALA A 149 33.14 6.47 13.47
CA ALA A 149 34.24 7.13 12.76
C ALA A 149 34.57 8.51 13.33
N HIS A 150 33.70 9.09 14.17
CA HIS A 150 33.98 10.31 14.91
C HIS A 150 34.37 9.93 16.35
N SER A 151 35.66 9.96 16.67
CA SER A 151 36.11 9.86 18.05
C SER A 151 35.55 11.03 18.87
N PRO A 152 35.06 10.81 20.11
CA PRO A 152 34.63 11.91 20.95
C PRO A 152 35.84 12.83 21.19
N THR A 153 35.68 14.12 20.88
CA THR A 153 36.65 15.14 21.29
C THR A 153 36.80 15.06 22.81
N PRO A 154 38.04 14.90 23.34
CA PRO A 154 38.24 14.83 24.78
C PRO A 154 37.76 16.13 25.42
N ILE A 155 36.97 15.99 26.49
CA ILE A 155 36.54 17.12 27.31
C ILE A 155 37.80 17.68 27.98
N PRO A 156 38.15 18.96 27.79
CA PRO A 156 39.32 19.54 28.43
C PRO A 156 39.14 19.51 29.96
N ALA A 157 40.22 19.12 30.66
CA ALA A 157 40.30 18.97 32.11
C ALA A 157 40.18 20.31 32.85
#